data_AF-A0A067KSH2-F1
#
_entry.id   AF-A0A067KSH2-F1
#
_cell.length_a   1.000
_cell.length_b   1.000
_cell.length_c   1.000
_cell.angle_alpha   90.00
_cell.angle_beta   90.00
_cell.angle_gamma   90.00
#
_symmetry.space_group_name_H-M   'P 1'
#
loop_
_entity.id
_entity.type
_entity.pdbx_description
1 polymer ?
#
loop_
_entity_poly.entity_id
_entity_poly.type
_entity_poly.pdbx_seq_one_letter_code
_entity_poly.pdbx_strand_id
1 'polypeptide(L)'
;MGEEEGKKRRVVVESLGWLTESSILPKKHRAIEGVGPSSILELKAQLYKSQEEAKVSKQSSAFAAASDANYHRAKKKVTPCDPFSAKNSGVESRALKDKLELKAVKDGSASYAALEKKAELYDKLVRGELSDEEDKEKYCVDFFRKGFDQEHSQPPQNRSFDASDAVAPEDEDGDNDASLLFTSKFVGPGRTAGAMDKDEHKRFVREVHEEANQAREKVSELKLRRQEQAAAHREKLRQAYLRKKLEKLKAASNAEQI
;
A
#
# COMPACT_ATOMS: atom_id res chain seq x y z
N MET A 1 -58.17 -55.84 -36.98
CA MET A 1 -58.28 -54.80 -35.93
C MET A 1 -57.30 -55.25 -34.85
N GLY A 2 -56.10 -54.66 -34.71
CA GLY A 2 -55.85 -53.34 -34.11
C GLY A 2 -56.14 -53.46 -32.60
N GLU A 3 -55.21 -53.32 -31.65
CA GLU A 3 -54.16 -52.31 -31.51
C GLU A 3 -53.03 -52.81 -30.57
N GLU A 4 -51.78 -52.43 -30.86
CA GLU A 4 -50.66 -52.46 -29.91
C GLU A 4 -50.72 -51.20 -29.01
N GLU A 5 -50.78 -51.36 -27.69
CA GLU A 5 -50.55 -50.25 -26.76
C GLU A 5 -49.09 -50.19 -26.29
N GLY A 6 -48.39 -49.17 -26.77
CA GLY A 6 -46.99 -48.89 -26.49
C GLY A 6 -46.70 -48.55 -25.02
N LYS A 7 -45.71 -49.25 -24.44
CA LYS A 7 -45.11 -48.95 -23.14
C LYS A 7 -44.32 -47.64 -23.20
N LYS A 8 -44.94 -46.51 -22.84
CA LYS A 8 -44.23 -45.24 -22.60
C LYS A 8 -43.58 -45.27 -21.21
N ARG A 9 -42.25 -45.34 -21.15
CA ARG A 9 -41.47 -45.09 -19.93
C ARG A 9 -41.69 -43.63 -19.51
N ARG A 10 -42.45 -43.38 -18.44
CA ARG A 10 -42.46 -42.06 -17.81
C ARG A 10 -41.09 -41.86 -17.17
N VAL A 11 -40.29 -40.97 -17.73
CA VAL A 11 -39.16 -40.35 -17.03
C VAL A 11 -39.79 -39.46 -15.96
N VAL A 12 -39.93 -40.00 -14.75
CA VAL A 12 -40.25 -39.20 -13.57
C VAL A 12 -38.97 -38.44 -13.28
N VAL A 13 -38.90 -37.19 -13.74
CA VAL A 13 -37.87 -36.26 -13.29
C VAL A 13 -38.15 -36.08 -11.80
N GLU A 14 -37.31 -36.66 -10.97
CA GLU A 14 -37.36 -36.45 -9.52
C GLU A 14 -37.15 -34.95 -9.31
N SER A 15 -38.21 -34.25 -8.91
CA SER A 15 -38.11 -32.84 -8.56
C SER A 15 -37.23 -32.75 -7.32
N LEU A 16 -35.94 -32.52 -7.50
CA LEU A 16 -35.07 -32.06 -6.43
C LEU A 16 -35.78 -30.81 -5.89
N GLY A 17 -36.27 -30.83 -4.65
CA GLY A 17 -37.21 -29.85 -4.11
C GLY A 17 -36.66 -28.44 -3.87
N TRP A 18 -35.77 -27.95 -4.74
CA TRP A 18 -35.30 -26.57 -4.80
C TRP A 18 -36.26 -25.67 -5.59
N LEU A 19 -37.03 -26.23 -6.52
CA LEU A 19 -38.17 -25.54 -7.16
C LEU A 19 -39.43 -25.81 -6.31
N THR A 20 -40.02 -24.73 -5.79
CA THR A 20 -41.16 -24.74 -4.87
C THR A 20 -42.49 -25.11 -5.56
N GLU A 21 -42.54 -26.25 -6.23
CA GLU A 21 -43.76 -26.72 -6.91
C GLU A 21 -44.81 -27.28 -5.93
N SER A 22 -44.41 -27.53 -4.68
CA SER A 22 -45.34 -27.83 -3.58
C SER A 22 -45.04 -26.95 -2.38
N SER A 23 -46.01 -26.13 -1.96
CA SER A 23 -45.92 -25.29 -0.75
C SER A 23 -46.00 -26.10 0.56
N ILE A 24 -45.99 -27.43 0.45
CA ILE A 24 -46.22 -28.35 1.55
C ILE A 24 -44.89 -29.02 1.85
N LEU A 25 -44.29 -28.63 2.97
CA LEU A 25 -43.07 -29.24 3.46
C LEU A 25 -43.26 -30.76 3.65
N PRO A 26 -42.29 -31.58 3.24
CA PRO A 26 -42.33 -33.01 3.52
C PRO A 26 -42.47 -33.25 5.03
N LYS A 27 -43.55 -33.93 5.44
CA LYS A 27 -43.78 -34.30 6.86
C LYS A 27 -42.68 -35.21 7.42
N LYS A 28 -42.03 -35.99 6.56
CA LYS A 28 -40.93 -36.90 6.91
C LYS A 28 -39.62 -36.32 6.39
N HIS A 29 -38.58 -36.43 7.22
CA HIS A 29 -37.24 -36.01 6.86
C HIS A 29 -36.71 -36.83 5.67
N ARG A 30 -36.30 -36.16 4.59
CA ARG A 30 -35.63 -36.78 3.45
C ARG A 30 -34.13 -36.61 3.63
N ALA A 31 -33.36 -37.68 3.40
CA ALA A 31 -31.91 -37.57 3.33
C ALA A 31 -31.56 -36.69 2.12
N ILE A 32 -30.66 -35.73 2.32
CA ILE A 32 -30.15 -34.87 1.26
C ILE A 32 -28.86 -35.53 0.78
N GLU A 33 -28.78 -35.82 -0.52
CA GLU A 33 -27.58 -36.40 -1.11
C GLU A 33 -26.36 -35.51 -0.84
N GLY A 34 -25.27 -36.10 -0.36
CA GLY A 34 -24.05 -35.38 0.01
C GLY A 34 -24.06 -34.70 1.39
N VAL A 35 -25.15 -34.76 2.16
CA VAL A 35 -25.20 -34.20 3.53
C VAL A 35 -25.30 -35.31 4.57
N GLY A 36 -24.33 -35.37 5.47
CA GLY A 36 -24.31 -36.34 6.56
C GLY A 36 -25.41 -36.07 7.61
N PRO A 37 -25.98 -37.11 8.25
CA PRO A 37 -27.00 -36.96 9.29
C PRO A 37 -26.50 -36.20 10.52
N SER A 38 -25.20 -36.27 10.82
CA SER A 38 -24.55 -35.51 11.90
C SER A 38 -24.57 -34.00 11.64
N SER A 39 -24.24 -33.56 10.42
CA SER A 39 -24.25 -32.15 10.01
C SER A 39 -25.66 -31.54 10.12
N ILE A 40 -26.69 -32.30 9.74
CA ILE A 40 -28.09 -31.86 9.87
C ILE A 40 -28.50 -31.70 11.34
N LEU A 41 -28.01 -32.57 12.23
CA LEU A 41 -28.27 -32.48 13.66
C LEU A 41 -27.55 -31.28 14.28
N GLU A 42 -26.29 -31.05 13.91
CA GLU A 42 -25.50 -29.90 14.34
C GLU A 42 -26.16 -28.57 13.94
N LEU A 43 -26.63 -28.46 12.70
CA LEU A 43 -27.35 -27.26 12.23
C LEU A 43 -28.65 -27.01 13.03
N LYS A 44 -29.40 -28.07 13.36
CA LYS A 44 -30.58 -27.96 14.22
C LYS A 44 -30.22 -27.49 15.63
N ALA A 45 -29.11 -27.98 16.17
CA ALA A 45 -28.61 -27.55 17.47
C ALA A 45 -28.24 -26.05 17.46
N GLN A 46 -27.57 -25.59 16.41
CA GLN A 46 -27.19 -24.18 16.26
C GLN A 46 -28.41 -23.26 16.06
N LEU A 47 -29.41 -23.69 15.30
CA LEU A 47 -30.68 -22.98 15.16
C LEU A 47 -31.40 -22.86 16.50
N TYR A 48 -31.49 -23.97 17.24
CA TYR A 48 -32.13 -23.97 18.57
C TYR A 48 -31.39 -23.06 19.56
N LYS A 49 -30.06 -23.13 19.59
CA LYS A 49 -29.21 -22.26 20.41
C LYS A 49 -29.45 -20.77 20.11
N SER A 50 -29.52 -20.42 18.82
CA SER A 50 -29.84 -19.04 18.39
C SER A 50 -31.24 -18.60 18.82
N GLN A 51 -32.25 -19.48 18.75
CA GLN A 51 -33.60 -19.16 19.23
C GLN A 51 -33.68 -18.98 20.75
N GLU A 52 -32.95 -19.78 21.51
CA GLU A 52 -32.84 -19.62 22.96
C GLU A 52 -32.15 -18.31 23.33
N GLU A 53 -31.03 -17.97 22.70
CA GLU A 53 -30.33 -16.70 22.90
C GLU A 53 -31.24 -15.49 22.58
N ALA A 54 -32.04 -15.57 21.51
CA ALA A 54 -33.01 -14.53 21.18
C ALA A 54 -34.14 -14.40 22.23
N LYS A 55 -34.64 -15.52 22.77
CA LYS A 55 -35.64 -15.52 23.85
C LYS A 55 -35.06 -14.96 25.15
N VAL A 56 -33.86 -15.37 25.51
CA VAL A 56 -33.14 -14.88 26.70
C VAL A 56 -32.83 -13.39 26.56
N SER A 57 -32.39 -12.93 25.38
CA SER A 57 -32.18 -11.50 25.09
C SER A 57 -33.47 -10.68 25.20
N LYS A 58 -34.60 -11.22 24.71
CA LYS A 58 -35.91 -10.58 24.85
C LYS A 58 -36.39 -10.57 26.31
N GLN A 59 -36.12 -11.61 27.08
CA GLN A 59 -36.45 -11.67 28.50
C GLN A 59 -35.52 -10.79 29.34
N SER A 60 -34.24 -10.71 29.04
CA SER A 60 -33.29 -9.85 29.74
C SER A 60 -33.52 -8.37 29.44
N SER A 61 -33.88 -8.02 28.20
CA SER A 61 -34.36 -6.67 27.86
C SER A 61 -35.71 -6.35 28.51
N ALA A 62 -36.63 -7.31 28.61
CA ALA A 62 -37.88 -7.14 29.35
C ALA A 62 -37.64 -7.01 30.88
N PHE A 63 -36.66 -7.72 31.44
CA PHE A 63 -36.28 -7.65 32.85
C PHE A 63 -35.56 -6.33 33.17
N ALA A 64 -34.69 -5.85 32.29
CA ALA A 64 -34.06 -4.52 32.37
C ALA A 64 -35.10 -3.39 32.23
N ALA A 65 -36.14 -3.59 31.42
CA ALA A 65 -37.28 -2.67 31.32
C ALA A 65 -38.22 -2.75 32.55
N ALA A 66 -38.22 -3.86 33.30
CA ALA A 66 -39.00 -4.04 34.51
C ALA A 66 -38.33 -3.47 35.77
N SER A 67 -36.98 -3.35 35.79
CA SER A 67 -36.26 -2.69 36.88
C SER A 67 -36.36 -1.15 36.85
N ASP A 68 -36.74 -0.56 35.71
CA ASP A 68 -37.10 0.86 35.61
C ASP A 68 -38.62 0.99 35.73
N ALA A 69 -39.13 0.76 36.94
CA ALA A 69 -40.54 0.74 37.25
C ALA A 69 -41.14 2.16 37.28
N ASN A 70 -41.24 2.78 36.10
CA ASN A 70 -42.05 3.97 35.86
C ASN A 70 -43.51 3.54 35.70
N TYR A 71 -44.16 3.25 36.83
CA TYR A 71 -45.57 2.89 36.90
C TYR A 71 -46.45 4.00 36.28
N HIS A 72 -47.26 3.61 35.28
CA HIS A 72 -48.47 4.29 34.83
C HIS A 72 -48.37 5.79 34.49
N ARG A 73 -47.55 6.17 33.51
CA ARG A 73 -47.82 7.39 32.73
C ARG A 73 -48.65 7.04 31.51
N ALA A 74 -49.78 7.74 31.34
CA ALA A 74 -50.70 7.62 30.21
C ALA A 74 -49.98 7.37 28.88
N LYS A 75 -50.53 6.47 28.04
CA LYS A 75 -49.95 6.09 26.74
C LYS A 75 -49.48 7.34 26.00
N LYS A 76 -48.16 7.59 26.02
CA LYS A 76 -47.58 8.60 25.15
C LYS A 76 -47.95 8.14 23.75
N LYS A 77 -48.72 8.96 23.02
CA LYS A 77 -48.96 8.74 21.60
C LYS A 77 -47.60 8.38 21.02
N VAL A 78 -47.50 7.21 20.42
CA VAL A 78 -46.27 6.75 19.78
C VAL A 78 -45.97 7.82 18.75
N THR A 79 -45.07 8.75 19.07
CA THR A 79 -44.45 9.60 18.07
C THR A 79 -43.94 8.62 17.03
N PRO A 80 -44.30 8.75 15.75
CA PRO A 80 -43.86 7.81 14.74
C PRO A 80 -42.34 7.92 14.67
N CYS A 81 -41.67 7.10 15.47
CA CYS A 81 -40.25 6.88 15.37
C CYS A 81 -40.13 6.11 14.07
N ASP A 82 -39.73 6.83 13.02
CA ASP A 82 -39.48 6.22 11.73
C ASP A 82 -38.55 5.01 11.97
N PRO A 83 -38.98 3.78 11.66
CA PRO A 83 -38.17 2.58 11.90
C PRO A 83 -36.84 2.62 11.14
N PHE A 84 -36.68 3.51 10.15
CA PHE A 84 -35.43 3.79 9.44
C PHE A 84 -34.57 4.88 10.08
N SER A 85 -35.08 5.61 11.09
CA SER A 85 -34.34 6.67 11.80
C SER A 85 -33.32 6.14 12.79
N ALA A 86 -33.42 4.86 13.20
CA ALA A 86 -32.43 4.21 14.03
C ALA A 86 -31.18 3.89 13.18
N LYS A 87 -30.39 4.92 12.87
CA LYS A 87 -29.12 4.75 12.19
C LYS A 87 -28.11 4.11 13.14
N ASN A 88 -27.32 3.18 12.62
CA ASN A 88 -26.17 2.65 13.34
C ASN A 88 -25.21 3.80 13.67
N SER A 89 -24.82 3.96 14.94
CA SER A 89 -23.92 5.04 15.40
C SER A 89 -22.56 5.04 14.67
N GLY A 90 -22.12 3.86 14.20
CA GLY A 90 -20.92 3.70 13.37
C GLY A 90 -21.04 4.26 11.95
N VAL A 91 -22.26 4.42 11.42
CA VAL A 91 -22.49 4.93 10.06
C VAL A 91 -22.30 6.45 10.01
N GLU A 92 -22.83 7.18 10.98
CA GLU A 92 -22.64 8.64 11.06
C GLU A 92 -21.17 8.99 11.31
N SER A 93 -20.46 8.24 12.16
CA SER A 93 -19.03 8.47 12.40
C SER A 93 -18.17 8.17 11.16
N ARG A 94 -18.50 7.14 10.39
CA ARG A 94 -17.85 6.87 9.09
C ARG A 94 -18.19 7.94 8.05
N ALA A 95 -19.46 8.30 7.91
CA ALA A 95 -19.90 9.33 6.97
C ALA A 95 -19.26 10.69 7.25
N LEU A 96 -19.06 11.06 8.52
CA LEU A 96 -18.34 12.28 8.89
C LEU A 96 -16.85 12.22 8.51
N LYS A 97 -16.19 11.08 8.73
CA LYS A 97 -14.81 10.86 8.29
C LYS A 97 -14.68 10.94 6.78
N ASP A 98 -15.49 10.18 6.05
CA ASP A 98 -15.50 10.16 4.58
C ASP A 98 -15.75 11.57 4.01
N LYS A 99 -16.66 12.34 4.63
CA LYS A 99 -16.92 13.74 4.23
C LYS A 99 -15.74 14.67 4.48
N LEU A 100 -14.98 14.47 5.56
CA LEU A 100 -13.79 15.26 5.86
C LEU A 100 -12.65 14.90 4.89
N GLU A 101 -12.44 13.62 4.64
CA GLU A 101 -11.44 13.13 3.69
C GLU A 101 -11.74 13.61 2.26
N LEU A 102 -12.99 13.49 1.81
CA LEU A 102 -13.41 14.02 0.50
C LEU A 102 -13.28 15.54 0.40
N LYS A 103 -13.45 16.28 1.51
CA LYS A 103 -13.18 17.72 1.55
C LYS A 103 -11.68 18.01 1.47
N ALA A 104 -10.83 17.31 2.23
CA ALA A 104 -9.39 17.50 2.16
C ALA A 104 -8.81 17.20 0.76
N VAL A 105 -9.36 16.18 0.09
CA VAL A 105 -9.02 15.86 -1.30
C VAL A 105 -9.51 16.94 -2.28
N LYS A 106 -10.68 17.54 -2.05
CA LYS A 106 -11.24 18.61 -2.90
C LYS A 106 -10.62 19.99 -2.65
N ASP A 107 -10.35 20.32 -1.39
CA ASP A 107 -9.73 21.56 -0.97
C ASP A 107 -8.27 21.62 -1.44
N GLY A 108 -7.66 20.45 -1.75
CA GLY A 108 -6.33 20.35 -2.33
C GLY A 108 -5.24 20.97 -1.45
N SER A 109 -5.54 21.30 -0.19
CA SER A 109 -4.68 22.12 0.67
C SER A 109 -3.34 21.45 0.95
N ALA A 110 -3.35 20.13 1.15
CA ALA A 110 -2.13 19.35 1.29
C ALA A 110 -1.29 19.33 0.01
N SER A 111 -1.94 19.25 -1.16
CA SER A 111 -1.27 19.35 -2.46
C SER A 111 -0.73 20.75 -2.70
N TYR A 112 -1.47 21.79 -2.31
CA TYR A 112 -1.06 23.19 -2.48
C TYR A 112 0.13 23.52 -1.58
N ALA A 113 0.09 23.10 -0.30
CA ALA A 113 1.22 23.25 0.62
C ALA A 113 2.46 22.44 0.16
N ALA A 114 2.26 21.26 -0.45
CA ALA A 114 3.36 20.50 -1.03
C ALA A 114 3.95 21.18 -2.27
N LEU A 115 3.10 21.77 -3.12
CA LEU A 115 3.52 22.53 -4.31
C LEU A 115 4.23 23.82 -3.94
N GLU A 116 3.76 24.55 -2.93
CA GLU A 116 4.39 25.75 -2.40
C GLU A 116 5.81 25.46 -1.89
N LYS A 117 5.97 24.40 -1.06
CA LYS A 117 7.30 23.96 -0.60
C LYS A 117 8.23 23.56 -1.75
N LYS A 118 7.69 22.95 -2.81
CA LYS A 118 8.48 22.63 -4.01
C LYS A 118 8.88 23.90 -4.74
N ALA A 119 7.96 24.86 -4.93
CA ALA A 119 8.22 26.13 -5.60
C ALA A 119 9.30 26.94 -4.86
N GLU A 120 9.20 27.07 -3.53
CA GLU A 120 10.24 27.70 -2.72
C GLU A 120 11.61 27.04 -2.89
N LEU A 121 11.66 25.71 -2.98
CA LEU A 121 12.90 24.98 -3.20
C LEU A 121 13.49 25.29 -4.58
N TYR A 122 12.66 25.33 -5.63
CA TYR A 122 13.10 25.72 -6.96
C TYR A 122 13.59 27.17 -7.01
N ASP A 123 12.87 28.11 -6.39
CA ASP A 123 13.27 29.52 -6.34
C ASP A 123 14.61 29.71 -5.63
N LYS A 124 14.85 28.97 -4.54
CA LYS A 124 16.14 28.97 -3.83
C LYS A 124 17.27 28.35 -4.65
N LEU A 125 17.01 27.26 -5.38
CA LEU A 125 17.96 26.65 -6.32
C LEU A 125 18.34 27.63 -7.44
N VAL A 126 17.35 28.31 -8.03
CA VAL A 126 17.57 29.29 -9.11
C VAL A 126 18.37 30.50 -8.61
N ARG A 127 18.06 30.96 -7.39
CA ARG A 127 18.76 32.09 -6.76
C ARG A 127 20.17 31.74 -6.29
N GLY A 128 20.50 30.45 -6.13
CA GLY A 128 21.81 29.99 -5.65
C GLY A 128 22.06 30.35 -4.18
N GLU A 129 21.00 30.55 -3.40
CA GLU A 129 21.07 30.88 -1.96
C GLU A 129 21.10 29.64 -1.06
N LEU A 130 20.97 28.44 -1.63
CA LEU A 130 21.09 27.22 -0.84
C LEU A 130 22.56 27.01 -0.46
N SER A 131 22.81 26.94 0.85
CA SER A 131 24.12 26.59 1.37
C SER A 131 24.45 25.17 0.92
N ASP A 132 25.54 25.02 0.17
CA ASP A 132 26.08 23.74 -0.33
C ASP A 132 26.26 22.67 0.77
N GLU A 133 26.21 23.05 2.06
CA GLU A 133 26.33 22.17 3.22
C GLU A 133 24.97 21.53 3.60
N GLU A 134 23.88 22.30 3.67
CA GLU A 134 22.56 21.80 4.10
C GLU A 134 21.87 20.95 3.02
N ASP A 135 22.10 21.28 1.75
CA ASP A 135 21.49 20.57 0.61
C ASP A 135 22.03 19.16 0.44
N LYS A 136 23.35 18.97 0.66
CA LYS A 136 24.01 17.69 0.48
C LYS A 136 23.54 16.66 1.50
N GLU A 137 23.27 17.09 2.73
CA GLU A 137 22.92 16.17 3.81
C GLU A 137 21.42 15.82 3.82
N LYS A 138 20.57 16.79 3.46
CA LYS A 138 19.12 16.66 3.59
C LYS A 138 18.46 16.00 2.37
N TYR A 139 19.00 16.22 1.19
CA TYR A 139 18.38 15.78 -0.07
C TYR A 139 19.17 14.70 -0.82
N CYS A 140 20.44 14.44 -0.45
CA CYS A 140 21.17 13.30 -1.00
C CYS A 140 20.87 12.03 -0.22
N VAL A 141 20.70 10.93 -0.97
CA VAL A 141 20.62 9.59 -0.38
C VAL A 141 22.03 9.11 -0.05
N ASP A 142 22.31 8.85 1.23
CA ASP A 142 23.52 8.12 1.61
C ASP A 142 23.31 6.63 1.31
N PHE A 143 23.86 6.17 0.19
CA PHE A 143 23.75 4.79 -0.26
C PHE A 143 24.41 3.80 0.71
N PHE A 144 25.41 4.22 1.48
CA PHE A 144 26.07 3.35 2.46
C PHE A 144 25.18 3.16 3.68
N ARG A 145 24.51 4.21 4.17
CA ARG A 145 23.58 4.11 5.31
C ARG A 145 22.25 3.45 4.95
N LYS A 146 21.75 3.66 3.73
CA LYS A 146 20.48 3.07 3.25
C LYS A 146 20.45 1.55 3.28
N GLY A 147 21.61 0.88 3.15
CA GLY A 147 21.70 -0.58 3.27
C GLY A 147 21.52 -1.12 4.68
N PHE A 148 21.78 -0.31 5.72
CA PHE A 148 21.72 -0.72 7.12
C PHE A 148 20.43 -0.28 7.82
N ASP A 149 19.82 0.85 7.42
CA ASP A 149 18.64 1.42 8.10
C ASP A 149 17.31 0.70 7.81
N GLN A 150 17.30 -0.29 6.90
CA GLN A 150 16.10 -1.09 6.61
C GLN A 150 15.76 -2.09 7.74
N GLU A 151 16.69 -2.38 8.65
CA GLU A 151 16.50 -3.31 9.77
C GLU A 151 16.10 -2.62 11.10
N HIS A 152 16.35 -1.32 11.26
CA HIS A 152 16.21 -0.64 12.56
C HIS A 152 15.13 0.45 12.66
N SER A 153 14.37 0.74 11.60
CA SER A 153 13.43 1.88 11.58
C SER A 153 11.94 1.53 11.75
N GLN A 154 11.58 0.34 12.24
CA GLN A 154 10.19 0.01 12.62
C GLN A 154 10.10 -0.57 14.05
N PRO A 155 9.32 0.02 14.98
CA PRO A 155 8.98 -0.65 16.24
C PRO A 155 7.97 -1.79 15.96
N PRO A 156 8.16 -3.00 16.55
CA PRO A 156 7.30 -4.14 16.28
C PRO A 156 5.97 -3.99 17.03
N GLN A 157 4.87 -3.80 16.29
CA GLN A 157 3.53 -4.03 16.84
C GLN A 157 3.02 -5.41 16.42
N ASN A 158 3.11 -6.33 17.37
CA ASN A 158 2.19 -7.44 17.63
C ASN A 158 1.36 -7.96 16.45
N ARG A 159 1.78 -9.09 15.89
CA ARG A 159 0.84 -10.16 15.51
C ARG A 159 1.35 -11.50 16.00
N SER A 160 0.93 -11.83 17.22
CA SER A 160 0.75 -13.20 17.66
C SER A 160 -0.40 -13.83 16.86
N PHE A 161 -0.09 -14.90 16.12
CA PHE A 161 -1.03 -16.00 15.97
C PHE A 161 -0.22 -17.30 16.00
N ASP A 162 -0.27 -17.91 17.17
CA ASP A 162 0.08 -19.27 17.48
C ASP A 162 -0.88 -20.22 16.76
N ALA A 163 -0.34 -21.21 16.07
CA ALA A 163 -1.02 -22.46 15.74
C ALA A 163 0.06 -23.51 15.47
N SER A 164 0.14 -24.42 16.42
CA SER A 164 1.20 -25.39 16.63
C SER A 164 1.10 -26.63 15.70
N ASP A 165 2.23 -27.32 15.62
CA ASP A 165 2.35 -28.78 15.78
C ASP A 165 1.84 -29.74 14.67
N ALA A 166 2.79 -30.39 13.98
CA ALA A 166 2.79 -31.84 13.74
C ALA A 166 4.09 -32.30 13.02
N VAL A 167 5.04 -32.81 13.82
CA VAL A 167 5.80 -34.06 13.65
C VAL A 167 6.30 -34.49 12.24
N ALA A 168 7.62 -34.65 12.12
CA ALA A 168 8.38 -35.29 11.02
C ALA A 168 8.19 -36.84 10.97
N PRO A 169 8.57 -37.59 9.91
CA PRO A 169 9.98 -37.84 9.63
C PRO A 169 10.36 -38.00 8.14
N GLU A 170 11.66 -38.26 7.99
CA GLU A 170 12.54 -38.39 6.82
C GLU A 170 12.19 -39.57 5.90
N ASP A 171 12.39 -39.40 4.59
CA ASP A 171 12.80 -40.45 3.65
C ASP A 171 13.57 -39.81 2.48
N GLU A 172 14.75 -40.36 2.18
CA GLU A 172 15.62 -40.00 1.06
C GLU A 172 15.07 -40.51 -0.27
N ASP A 173 15.27 -39.73 -1.35
CA ASP A 173 15.73 -40.13 -2.70
C ASP A 173 14.95 -39.47 -3.85
N GLY A 174 15.72 -38.89 -4.79
CA GLY A 174 15.31 -38.72 -6.19
C GLY A 174 14.53 -37.47 -6.60
N ASP A 175 15.24 -36.58 -7.31
CA ASP A 175 14.73 -35.74 -8.41
C ASP A 175 13.96 -34.44 -8.11
N ASN A 176 14.76 -33.39 -7.87
CA ASN A 176 14.80 -32.15 -8.68
C ASN A 176 13.53 -31.72 -9.45
N ASP A 177 12.48 -31.29 -8.73
CA ASP A 177 11.37 -30.52 -9.34
C ASP A 177 11.06 -29.18 -8.63
N ALA A 178 11.86 -28.80 -7.63
CA ALA A 178 11.70 -27.50 -6.96
C ALA A 178 12.26 -26.30 -7.76
N SER A 179 13.07 -26.56 -8.80
CA SER A 179 13.76 -25.52 -9.58
C SER A 179 12.90 -24.94 -10.71
N LEU A 180 11.80 -25.58 -11.10
CA LEU A 180 10.94 -25.10 -12.20
C LEU A 180 9.96 -23.99 -11.78
N LEU A 181 9.67 -23.85 -10.48
CA LEU A 181 8.72 -22.86 -9.98
C LEU A 181 9.25 -21.41 -9.98
N PHE A 182 10.58 -21.20 -10.05
CA PHE A 182 11.18 -19.86 -10.06
C PHE A 182 11.47 -19.29 -11.47
N THR A 183 11.32 -20.08 -12.54
CA THR A 183 11.59 -19.60 -13.91
C THR A 183 10.34 -19.12 -14.65
N SER A 184 9.14 -19.45 -14.15
CA SER A 184 7.89 -18.91 -14.68
C SER A 184 7.69 -17.47 -14.19
N LYS A 185 8.29 -16.52 -14.90
CA LYS A 185 8.01 -15.10 -14.72
C LYS A 185 6.54 -14.88 -15.03
N PHE A 186 5.73 -14.67 -13.99
CA PHE A 186 4.37 -14.19 -14.11
C PHE A 186 4.39 -12.88 -14.90
N VAL A 187 4.02 -12.95 -16.18
CA VAL A 187 3.85 -11.78 -17.03
C VAL A 187 2.54 -11.13 -16.60
N GLY A 188 2.66 -10.10 -15.76
CA GLY A 188 1.51 -9.27 -15.39
C GLY A 188 0.83 -8.67 -16.62
N PRO A 189 -0.51 -8.52 -16.62
CA PRO A 189 -1.24 -7.93 -17.73
C PRO A 189 -0.68 -6.54 -18.07
N GLY A 190 -0.23 -6.35 -19.31
CA GLY A 190 0.28 -5.06 -19.81
C GLY A 190 1.77 -5.00 -20.17
N ARG A 191 2.56 -6.03 -19.90
CA ARG A 191 3.92 -6.14 -20.47
C ARG A 191 3.84 -6.71 -21.88
N THR A 192 3.72 -5.84 -22.88
CA THR A 192 4.10 -6.20 -24.25
C THR A 192 5.60 -6.45 -24.24
N ALA A 193 6.01 -7.71 -24.10
CA ALA A 193 7.35 -8.14 -24.45
C ALA A 193 7.48 -8.03 -25.97
N GLY A 194 7.68 -6.79 -26.47
CA GLY A 194 8.27 -6.61 -27.78
C GLY A 194 9.59 -7.34 -27.74
N ALA A 195 9.74 -8.37 -28.58
CA ALA A 195 10.98 -9.11 -28.73
C ALA A 195 12.04 -8.18 -29.35
N MET A 196 12.52 -7.21 -28.59
CA MET A 196 13.75 -6.51 -28.93
C MET A 196 14.87 -7.54 -28.84
N ASP A 197 15.68 -7.60 -29.89
CA ASP A 197 16.79 -8.51 -29.94
C ASP A 197 17.68 -8.28 -28.71
N LYS A 198 18.00 -9.36 -27.99
CA LYS A 198 18.76 -9.27 -26.74
C LYS A 198 20.13 -8.62 -26.99
N ASP A 199 20.65 -8.76 -28.20
CA ASP A 199 21.94 -8.19 -28.57
C ASP A 199 21.86 -6.69 -28.89
N GLU A 200 20.74 -6.21 -29.45
CA GLU A 200 20.46 -4.77 -29.55
C GLU A 200 20.34 -4.13 -28.17
N HIS A 201 19.59 -4.76 -27.25
CA HIS A 201 19.45 -4.26 -25.88
C HIS A 201 20.80 -4.14 -25.16
N LYS A 202 21.68 -5.15 -25.28
CA LYS A 202 23.04 -5.09 -24.71
C LYS A 202 23.88 -3.98 -25.31
N ARG A 203 23.73 -3.69 -26.61
CA ARG A 203 24.45 -2.59 -27.28
C ARG A 203 24.00 -1.25 -26.72
N PHE A 204 22.69 -1.02 -26.62
CA PHE A 204 22.15 0.22 -26.03
C PHE A 204 22.62 0.42 -24.59
N VAL A 205 22.62 -0.63 -23.77
CA VAL A 205 23.10 -0.53 -22.39
C VAL A 205 24.59 -0.15 -22.34
N ARG A 206 25.42 -0.72 -23.22
CA ARG A 206 26.85 -0.33 -23.31
C ARG A 206 27.02 1.10 -23.79
N GLU A 207 26.32 1.50 -24.83
CA GLU A 207 26.37 2.85 -25.39
C GLU A 207 25.97 3.90 -24.35
N VAL A 208 24.90 3.68 -23.59
CA VAL A 208 24.48 4.57 -22.51
C VAL A 208 25.54 4.69 -21.42
N HIS A 209 26.20 3.58 -21.06
CA HIS A 209 27.30 3.63 -20.08
C HIS A 209 28.51 4.41 -20.62
N GLU A 210 28.85 4.23 -21.89
CA GLU A 210 29.92 4.97 -22.54
C GLU A 210 29.60 6.46 -22.60
N GLU A 211 28.38 6.84 -22.98
CA GLU A 211 27.93 8.24 -22.99
C GLU A 211 27.95 8.85 -21.58
N ALA A 212 27.49 8.11 -20.57
CA ALA A 212 27.55 8.55 -19.18
C ALA A 212 29.00 8.75 -18.69
N ASN A 213 29.93 7.87 -19.09
CA ASN A 213 31.35 8.02 -18.78
C ASN A 213 31.96 9.23 -19.47
N GLN A 214 31.68 9.45 -20.75
CA GLN A 214 32.14 10.63 -21.48
C GLN A 214 31.60 11.93 -20.86
N ALA A 215 30.35 11.93 -20.40
CA ALA A 215 29.77 13.08 -19.70
C ALA A 215 30.51 13.36 -18.38
N ARG A 216 30.88 12.32 -17.62
CA ARG A 216 31.67 12.46 -16.39
C ARG A 216 33.07 13.02 -16.68
N GLU A 217 33.74 12.56 -17.73
CA GLU A 217 35.04 13.06 -18.16
C GLU A 217 34.98 14.54 -18.58
N LYS A 218 33.99 14.94 -19.39
CA LYS A 218 33.81 16.35 -19.77
C LYS A 218 33.58 17.25 -18.56
N VAL A 219 32.83 16.78 -17.56
CA VAL A 219 32.59 17.53 -16.32
C VAL A 219 33.88 17.65 -15.48
N SER A 220 34.68 16.58 -15.38
CA SER A 220 35.94 16.61 -14.66
C SER A 220 36.96 17.55 -15.34
N GLU A 221 37.04 17.53 -16.67
CA GLU A 221 37.85 18.45 -17.47
C GLU A 221 37.44 19.91 -17.27
N LEU A 222 36.13 20.21 -17.30
CA LEU A 222 35.63 21.57 -17.04
C LEU A 222 35.96 22.05 -15.63
N LYS A 223 35.86 21.16 -14.63
CA LYS A 223 36.23 21.46 -13.25
C LYS A 223 37.72 21.76 -13.13
N LEU A 224 38.57 20.95 -13.76
CA LEU A 224 40.02 21.14 -13.78
C LEU A 224 40.37 22.49 -14.43
N ARG A 225 39.79 22.80 -15.60
CA ARG A 225 39.99 24.09 -16.27
C ARG A 225 39.58 25.28 -15.42
N ARG A 226 38.46 25.19 -14.69
CA ARG A 226 38.02 26.26 -13.76
C ARG A 226 39.00 26.41 -12.61
N GLN A 227 39.51 25.30 -12.07
CA GLN A 227 40.52 25.30 -11.02
C GLN A 227 41.83 25.95 -11.48
N GLU A 228 42.30 25.61 -12.68
CA GLU A 228 43.49 26.21 -13.29
C GLU A 228 43.32 27.70 -13.51
N GLN A 229 42.17 28.16 -14.00
CA GLN A 229 41.87 29.58 -14.14
C GLN A 229 41.89 30.32 -12.79
N ALA A 230 41.30 29.71 -11.75
CA ALA A 230 41.32 30.27 -10.41
C ALA A 230 42.74 30.31 -9.82
N ALA A 231 43.55 29.27 -10.06
CA ALA A 231 44.95 29.21 -9.64
C ALA A 231 45.78 30.28 -10.37
N ALA A 232 45.67 30.39 -11.69
CA ALA A 232 46.34 31.42 -12.49
C ALA A 232 45.93 32.84 -12.05
N HIS A 233 44.66 33.06 -11.70
CA HIS A 233 44.21 34.33 -11.15
C HIS A 233 44.85 34.63 -9.78
N ARG A 234 44.89 33.64 -8.87
CA ARG A 234 45.57 33.77 -7.56
C ARG A 234 47.05 34.08 -7.73
N GLU A 235 47.74 33.41 -8.65
CA GLU A 235 49.15 33.67 -8.94
C GLU A 235 49.39 35.05 -9.51
N LYS A 236 48.56 35.51 -10.45
CA LYS A 236 48.63 36.89 -10.98
C LYS A 236 48.48 37.93 -9.87
N LEU A 237 47.51 37.73 -8.96
CA LEU A 237 47.33 38.61 -7.80
C LEU A 237 48.55 38.57 -6.87
N ARG A 238 49.11 37.39 -6.60
CA ARG A 238 50.33 37.24 -5.79
C ARG A 238 51.51 37.98 -6.41
N GLN A 239 51.72 37.86 -7.73
CA GLN A 239 52.77 38.56 -8.46
C GLN A 239 52.55 40.09 -8.44
N ALA A 240 51.33 40.56 -8.67
CA ALA A 240 51.00 41.98 -8.61
C ALA A 240 51.25 42.57 -7.21
N TYR A 241 50.89 41.84 -6.15
CA TYR A 241 51.17 42.23 -4.78
C TYR A 241 52.68 42.34 -4.50
N LEU A 242 53.46 41.34 -4.93
CA LEU A 242 54.92 41.36 -4.77
C LEU A 242 55.57 42.52 -5.54
N ARG A 243 55.12 42.78 -6.78
CA ARG A 243 55.60 43.93 -7.57
C ARG A 243 55.30 45.25 -6.87
N LYS A 244 54.08 45.43 -6.35
CA LYS A 244 53.70 46.64 -5.60
C LYS A 244 54.54 46.82 -4.33
N LYS A 245 54.87 45.73 -3.63
CA LYS A 245 55.76 45.78 -2.45
C LYS A 245 57.18 46.20 -2.83
N LEU A 246 57.71 45.66 -3.93
CA LEU A 246 59.04 46.04 -4.43
C LEU A 246 59.09 47.50 -4.89
N GLU A 247 58.07 47.97 -5.59
CA GLU A 247 57.96 49.36 -6.02
C GLU A 247 57.94 50.32 -4.83
N LYS A 248 57.19 50.00 -3.77
CA LYS A 248 57.20 50.77 -2.51
C LYS A 248 58.59 50.83 -1.87
N LEU A 249 59.31 49.72 -1.82
CA LEU A 249 60.67 49.69 -1.26
C LEU A 249 61.64 50.51 -2.12
N LYS A 250 61.53 50.44 -3.45
CA LYS A 250 62.33 51.28 -4.37
C LYS A 250 62.01 52.77 -4.19
N ALA A 251 60.74 53.13 -4.07
CA ALA A 251 60.33 54.52 -3.84
C ALA A 251 60.85 55.06 -2.50
N ALA A 252 60.80 54.25 -1.42
CA ALA A 252 61.37 54.62 -0.12
C ALA A 252 62.90 54.81 -0.19
N SER A 253 63.62 53.88 -0.83
CA SER A 253 65.08 54.00 -1.01
C SER A 253 65.48 55.22 -1.86
N ASN A 254 64.71 55.55 -2.90
CA ASN A 254 64.98 56.75 -3.71
C ASN A 254 64.67 58.05 -2.95
N ALA A 255 63.69 58.04 -2.04
CA ALA A 255 63.37 59.19 -1.20
C ALA A 255 64.42 59.44 -0.10
N GLU A 256 65.15 58.41 0.34
CA GLU A 256 66.25 58.53 1.32
C GLU A 256 67.59 59.01 0.70
N GLN A 257 67.70 59.06 -0.63
CA GLN A 257 68.92 59.47 -1.35
C GLN A 257 68.87 60.91 -1.90
N ILE A 258 67.81 61.67 -1.61
CA ILE A 258 67.63 63.10 -1.94
C ILE A 258 67.73 63.90 -0.64
#